data_AF-A0A7R6W9V1-F1
#
_entry.id   AF-A0A7R6W9V1-F1
#
_cell.length_a   1.000
_cell.length_b   1.000
_cell.length_c   1.000
_cell.angle_alpha   90.00
_cell.angle_beta   90.00
_cell.angle_gamma   90.00
#
_symmetry.space_group_name_H-M   'P 1'
#
loop_
_entity.id
_entity.type
_entity.pdbx_description
1 polymer ?
#
loop_
_entity_poly.entity_id
_entity_poly.type
_entity_poly.pdbx_seq_one_letter_code
_entity_poly.pdbx_strand_id
1 'polypeptide(L)'
;MKRQQVNKLYSQLTPQEQANLAFEAAIRHDEKDLDLIMNAIEQKTYVTGHADYHIRNHGLIQLSGVFGIAYWKTFFKLSTAHLDKTGKDFNKIAQKHVDEFIAINTALSNVCEALKINPEVIRKYAECHAITPDFKGTADNKFIEKYTEIFTTAAQLV
;
A
#
# COMPACT_ATOMS: atom_id res chain seq x y z
N MET A 1 2.24 -23.40 20.72
CA MET A 1 3.63 -23.54 20.22
C MET A 1 4.57 -22.84 21.19
N LYS A 2 5.77 -23.37 21.49
CA LYS A 2 6.71 -22.68 22.40
C LYS A 2 7.31 -21.45 21.70
N ARG A 3 7.46 -20.32 22.40
CA ARG A 3 7.98 -19.03 21.87
C ARG A 3 9.28 -19.19 21.04
N GLN A 4 10.18 -20.05 21.51
CA GLN A 4 11.44 -20.38 20.83
C GLN A 4 11.27 -21.06 19.47
N GLN A 5 10.21 -21.86 19.28
CA GLN A 5 9.93 -22.50 18.00
C GLN A 5 9.38 -21.50 16.97
N VAL A 6 8.60 -20.51 17.43
CA VAL A 6 8.04 -19.47 16.56
C VAL A 6 9.14 -18.49 16.11
N ASN A 7 10.03 -18.08 17.01
CA ASN A 7 11.19 -17.27 16.63
C ASN A 7 12.10 -17.99 15.62
N LYS A 8 12.24 -19.31 15.75
CA LYS A 8 13.03 -20.13 14.81
C LYS A 8 12.38 -20.22 13.41
N LEU A 9 11.06 -20.08 13.33
CA LEU A 9 10.31 -20.01 12.08
C LEU A 9 10.49 -18.63 11.42
N TYR A 10 10.31 -17.54 12.17
CA TYR A 10 10.48 -16.19 11.63
C TYR A 10 11.94 -15.89 11.26
N SER A 11 12.92 -16.47 11.96
CA SER A 11 14.34 -16.34 11.61
C SER A 11 14.74 -17.02 10.29
N GLN A 12 13.88 -17.87 9.72
CA GLN A 12 14.12 -18.49 8.40
C GLN A 12 13.66 -17.59 7.24
N LEU A 13 12.90 -16.54 7.53
CA LEU A 13 12.39 -15.61 6.54
C LEU A 13 13.45 -14.58 6.16
N THR A 14 13.36 -14.06 4.94
CA THR A 14 14.17 -12.93 4.52
C THR A 14 13.79 -11.66 5.29
N PRO A 15 14.70 -10.68 5.46
CA PRO A 15 14.37 -9.41 6.09
C PRO A 15 13.17 -8.69 5.45
N GLN A 16 12.95 -8.88 4.14
CA GLN A 16 11.82 -8.31 3.41
C GLN A 16 10.49 -8.98 3.78
N GLU A 17 10.48 -10.31 3.89
CA GLU A 17 9.30 -11.07 4.34
C GLU A 17 8.95 -10.78 5.80
N GLN A 18 9.97 -10.65 6.66
CA GLN A 18 9.79 -10.23 8.05
C GLN A 18 9.16 -8.84 8.14
N ALA A 19 9.60 -7.89 7.31
CA ALA A 19 9.02 -6.55 7.25
C ALA A 19 7.57 -6.55 6.75
N ASN A 20 7.25 -7.32 5.71
CA ASN A 20 5.88 -7.48 5.24
C ASN A 20 4.97 -8.02 6.37
N LEU A 21 5.38 -9.10 7.04
CA LEU A 21 4.60 -9.70 8.14
C LEU A 21 4.45 -8.78 9.35
N ALA A 22 5.52 -8.08 9.74
CA ALA A 22 5.47 -7.11 10.83
C ALA A 22 4.49 -5.97 10.51
N PHE A 23 4.51 -5.47 9.27
CA PHE A 23 3.58 -4.45 8.81
C PHE A 23 2.11 -4.95 8.85
N GLU A 24 1.86 -6.19 8.39
CA GLU A 24 0.53 -6.80 8.49
C GLU A 24 0.05 -7.00 9.93
N ALA A 25 0.93 -7.50 10.81
CA ALA A 25 0.62 -7.73 12.22
C ALA A 25 0.31 -6.41 12.94
N ALA A 26 1.08 -5.35 12.66
CA ALA A 26 0.83 -4.01 13.18
C ALA A 26 -0.56 -3.48 12.78
N ILE A 27 -0.95 -3.69 11.51
CA ILE A 27 -2.27 -3.30 11.00
C ILE A 27 -3.43 -4.13 11.56
N ARG A 28 -3.16 -5.36 12.00
CA ARG A 28 -4.13 -6.18 12.75
C ARG A 28 -4.18 -5.85 14.25
N HIS A 29 -3.28 -4.98 14.74
CA HIS A 29 -3.04 -4.76 16.17
C HIS A 29 -2.71 -6.06 16.93
N ASP A 30 -2.05 -7.02 16.27
CA ASP A 30 -1.59 -8.24 16.92
C ASP A 30 -0.19 -8.02 17.52
N GLU A 31 -0.18 -7.43 18.71
CA GLU A 31 1.05 -7.09 19.45
C GLU A 31 1.90 -8.34 19.74
N LYS A 32 1.26 -9.49 19.96
CA LYS A 32 1.99 -10.73 20.28
C LYS A 32 2.73 -11.26 19.06
N ASP A 33 2.08 -11.26 17.90
CA ASP A 33 2.71 -11.70 16.65
C ASP A 33 3.80 -10.72 16.21
N LEU A 34 3.53 -9.42 16.33
CA LEU A 34 4.51 -8.37 16.06
C LEU A 34 5.77 -8.54 16.92
N ASP A 35 5.62 -8.76 18.23
CA ASP A 35 6.76 -9.00 19.13
C ASP A 35 7.57 -10.24 18.72
N LEU A 36 6.91 -11.32 18.28
CA LEU A 36 7.61 -12.53 17.86
C LEU A 36 8.42 -12.31 16.58
N ILE A 37 7.87 -11.56 15.63
CA ILE A 37 8.57 -11.21 14.38
C ILE A 37 9.75 -10.28 14.69
N MET A 38 9.53 -9.23 15.47
CA MET A 38 10.57 -8.25 15.83
C MET A 38 11.74 -8.87 16.58
N ASN A 39 11.48 -9.86 17.45
CA ASN A 39 12.51 -10.60 18.17
C ASN A 39 13.29 -11.60 17.29
N ALA A 40 12.82 -11.89 16.08
CA ALA A 40 13.46 -12.80 15.15
C ALA A 40 14.30 -12.09 14.06
N ILE A 41 14.21 -10.76 13.99
CA ILE A 41 15.03 -9.95 13.08
C ILE A 41 16.49 -10.01 13.56
N GLU A 42 17.40 -10.34 12.65
CA GLU A 42 18.83 -10.35 12.96
C GLU A 42 19.31 -8.95 13.36
N GLN A 43 19.80 -8.83 14.60
CA GLN A 43 20.43 -7.62 15.10
C GLN A 43 21.93 -7.71 14.79
N LYS A 44 22.46 -6.75 14.01
CA LYS A 44 23.92 -6.62 13.85
C LYS A 44 24.53 -6.00 15.12
N THR A 45 25.84 -5.77 15.14
CA THR A 45 26.63 -5.31 16.31
C THR A 45 26.13 -4.02 16.99
N TYR A 46 25.15 -3.34 16.41
CA TYR A 46 24.40 -2.23 17.00
C TYR A 46 22.92 -2.61 17.02
N VAL A 47 22.17 -2.15 18.04
CA VAL A 47 20.73 -2.42 18.32
C VAL A 47 19.79 -1.85 17.24
N THR A 48 20.08 -2.14 15.98
CA THR A 48 19.39 -1.68 14.80
C THR A 48 19.18 -2.91 13.92
N GLY A 49 17.92 -3.20 13.59
CA GLY A 49 17.57 -4.31 12.68
C GLY A 49 18.27 -4.19 11.32
N HIS A 50 18.25 -5.28 10.54
CA HIS A 50 18.88 -5.35 9.21
C HIS A 50 18.47 -4.16 8.31
N ALA A 51 19.42 -3.57 7.57
CA ALA A 51 19.15 -2.39 6.72
C ALA A 51 18.00 -2.63 5.74
N ASP A 52 17.98 -3.80 5.10
CA ASP A 52 16.92 -4.22 4.17
C ASP A 52 15.54 -4.27 4.83
N TYR A 53 15.45 -4.64 6.12
CA TYR A 53 14.18 -4.61 6.86
C TYR A 53 13.69 -3.17 7.04
N HIS A 54 14.58 -2.24 7.42
CA HIS A 54 14.20 -0.84 7.64
C HIS A 54 13.82 -0.13 6.36
N ILE A 55 14.62 -0.30 5.30
CA ILE A 55 14.30 0.20 3.95
C ILE A 55 12.94 -0.34 3.52
N ARG A 56 12.72 -1.64 3.71
CA ARG A 56 11.45 -2.27 3.36
C ARG A 56 10.26 -1.70 4.13
N ASN A 57 10.35 -1.67 5.45
CA ASN A 57 9.26 -1.18 6.29
C ASN A 57 8.96 0.31 6.00
N HIS A 58 10.01 1.10 5.80
CA HIS A 58 9.86 2.51 5.42
C HIS A 58 9.18 2.66 4.05
N GLY A 59 9.55 1.86 3.05
CA GLY A 59 8.90 1.83 1.74
C GLY A 59 7.42 1.46 1.82
N LEU A 60 7.02 0.51 2.69
CA LEU A 60 5.62 0.15 2.88
C LEU A 60 4.80 1.30 3.51
N ILE A 61 5.39 2.00 4.48
CA ILE A 61 4.77 3.18 5.11
C ILE A 61 4.63 4.32 4.07
N GLN A 62 5.69 4.60 3.31
CA GLN A 62 5.67 5.62 2.26
C GLN A 62 4.66 5.28 1.16
N LEU A 63 4.64 4.04 0.68
CA LEU A 63 3.64 3.56 -0.29
C LEU A 63 2.22 3.80 0.23
N SER A 64 1.94 3.44 1.48
CA SER A 64 0.62 3.62 2.09
C SER A 64 0.22 5.10 2.16
N GLY A 65 1.13 5.98 2.58
CA GLY A 65 0.88 7.42 2.61
C GLY A 65 0.64 8.03 1.23
N VAL A 66 1.49 7.69 0.25
CA VAL A 66 1.38 8.20 -1.12
C VAL A 66 0.12 7.69 -1.82
N PHE A 67 -0.20 6.40 -1.64
CA PHE A 67 -1.45 5.82 -2.11
C PHE A 67 -2.66 6.52 -1.49
N GLY A 68 -2.69 6.68 -0.15
CA GLY A 68 -3.79 7.35 0.54
C GLY A 68 -4.02 8.78 0.05
N ILE A 69 -2.95 9.57 -0.11
CA ILE A 69 -3.04 10.94 -0.66
C ILE A 69 -3.63 10.93 -2.08
N ALA A 70 -3.14 10.06 -2.95
CA ALA A 70 -3.64 9.95 -4.32
C ALA A 70 -5.12 9.54 -4.33
N TYR A 71 -5.48 8.55 -3.53
CA TYR A 71 -6.81 8.00 -3.40
C TYR A 71 -7.82 9.07 -2.97
N TRP A 72 -7.59 9.67 -1.80
CA TRP A 72 -8.50 10.66 -1.22
C TRP A 72 -8.60 11.90 -2.11
N LYS A 73 -7.48 12.37 -2.68
CA LYS A 73 -7.49 13.51 -3.61
C LYS A 73 -8.37 13.25 -4.83
N THR A 74 -8.28 12.07 -5.44
CA THR A 74 -9.09 11.71 -6.61
C THR A 74 -10.56 11.50 -6.22
N PHE A 75 -10.81 10.86 -5.08
CA PHE A 75 -12.16 10.69 -4.53
C PHE A 75 -12.86 12.02 -4.27
N PHE A 76 -12.17 12.99 -3.63
CA PHE A 76 -12.71 14.32 -3.40
C PHE A 76 -12.98 15.09 -4.70
N LYS A 77 -12.10 14.98 -5.70
CA LYS A 77 -12.36 15.60 -7.00
C LYS A 77 -13.62 15.05 -7.65
N LEU A 78 -13.84 13.75 -7.55
CA LEU A 78 -15.05 13.10 -8.04
C LEU A 78 -16.30 13.57 -7.30
N SER A 79 -16.24 13.70 -5.96
CA SER A 79 -17.39 14.20 -5.18
C SER A 79 -17.73 15.66 -5.48
N THR A 80 -16.74 16.46 -5.91
CA THR A 80 -16.93 17.85 -6.34
C THR A 80 -17.20 18.02 -7.83
N ALA A 81 -17.35 16.95 -8.61
CA ALA A 81 -17.56 17.03 -10.06
C ALA A 81 -18.93 17.63 -10.48
N HIS A 82 -19.63 18.34 -9.60
CA HIS A 82 -20.88 19.06 -9.84
C HIS A 82 -20.70 20.56 -9.62
N LEU A 83 -20.99 21.39 -10.65
CA LEU A 83 -21.72 22.68 -10.58
C LEU A 83 -21.68 23.41 -11.93
N ASP A 84 -22.13 22.79 -13.04
CA ASP A 84 -22.57 23.61 -14.19
C ASP A 84 -23.84 23.05 -14.84
N LYS A 85 -24.76 23.95 -15.20
CA LYS A 85 -26.19 23.70 -15.48
C LYS A 85 -26.46 22.88 -16.75
N THR A 86 -25.45 22.54 -17.52
CA THR A 86 -25.56 22.00 -18.89
C THR A 86 -25.21 20.52 -19.06
N GLY A 87 -24.68 19.84 -18.03
CA GLY A 87 -24.56 18.37 -17.96
C GLY A 87 -23.69 17.65 -19.00
N LYS A 88 -23.19 18.32 -20.04
CA LYS A 88 -22.36 17.70 -21.11
C LYS A 88 -20.88 17.60 -20.73
N ASP A 89 -20.31 18.64 -20.12
CA ASP A 89 -18.92 18.61 -19.62
C ASP A 89 -18.77 17.80 -18.32
N PHE A 90 -19.89 17.62 -17.61
CA PHE A 90 -20.01 16.74 -16.44
C PHE A 90 -19.50 15.32 -16.71
N ASN A 91 -19.94 14.71 -17.82
CA ASN A 91 -19.59 13.32 -18.12
C ASN A 91 -18.10 13.14 -18.42
N LYS A 92 -17.42 14.11 -19.05
CA LYS A 92 -16.00 13.97 -19.40
C LYS A 92 -15.07 14.15 -18.20
N ILE A 93 -15.34 15.15 -17.36
CA ILE A 93 -14.50 15.43 -16.18
C ILE A 93 -14.71 14.34 -15.12
N ALA A 94 -15.95 13.93 -14.87
CA ALA A 94 -16.23 12.83 -13.96
C ALA A 94 -15.61 11.52 -14.45
N GLN A 95 -15.74 11.19 -15.74
CA GLN A 95 -15.14 9.98 -16.31
C GLN A 95 -13.62 9.99 -16.16
N LYS A 96 -12.95 11.12 -16.40
CA LYS A 96 -11.50 11.23 -16.18
C LYS A 96 -11.10 10.90 -14.74
N HIS A 97 -11.84 11.39 -13.75
CA HIS A 97 -11.55 11.08 -12.34
C HIS A 97 -11.88 9.64 -11.97
N VAL A 98 -12.91 9.04 -12.59
CA VAL A 98 -13.17 7.60 -12.49
C VAL A 98 -12.01 6.79 -13.07
N ASP A 99 -11.50 7.15 -14.26
CA ASP A 99 -10.38 6.47 -14.89
C ASP A 99 -9.09 6.62 -14.04
N GLU A 100 -8.83 7.81 -13.50
CA GLU A 100 -7.75 8.06 -12.54
C GLU A 100 -7.89 7.17 -11.28
N PHE A 101 -9.10 6.99 -10.77
CA PHE A 101 -9.37 6.20 -9.59
C PHE A 101 -9.17 4.69 -9.82
N ILE A 102 -9.63 4.20 -10.96
CA ILE A 102 -9.37 2.81 -11.40
C ILE A 102 -7.86 2.62 -11.55
N ALA A 103 -7.16 3.55 -12.22
CA ALA A 103 -5.71 3.49 -12.42
C ALA A 103 -4.92 3.41 -11.11
N ILE A 104 -5.27 4.24 -10.12
CA ILE A 104 -4.66 4.23 -8.78
C ILE A 104 -4.79 2.85 -8.13
N ASN A 105 -5.97 2.25 -8.18
CA ASN A 105 -6.21 0.94 -7.55
C ASN A 105 -5.50 -0.19 -8.30
N THR A 106 -5.49 -0.15 -9.63
CA THR A 106 -4.75 -1.11 -10.46
C THR A 106 -3.24 -1.01 -10.24
N ALA A 107 -2.69 0.21 -10.23
CA ALA A 107 -1.28 0.45 -9.97
C ALA A 107 -0.85 -0.04 -8.58
N LEU A 108 -1.68 0.17 -7.55
CA LEU A 108 -1.42 -0.38 -6.22
C LEU A 108 -1.34 -1.91 -6.26
N SER A 109 -2.31 -2.58 -6.88
CA SER A 109 -2.31 -4.04 -6.98
C SER A 109 -1.05 -4.57 -7.66
N ASN A 110 -0.62 -3.93 -8.76
CA ASN A 110 0.58 -4.32 -9.50
C ASN A 110 1.85 -4.18 -8.63
N VAL A 111 1.99 -3.06 -7.93
CA VAL A 111 3.13 -2.84 -7.03
C VAL A 111 3.08 -3.84 -5.86
N CYS A 112 1.93 -4.03 -5.24
CA CYS A 112 1.75 -5.00 -4.15
C CYS A 112 2.08 -6.44 -4.56
N GLU A 113 1.78 -6.84 -5.79
CA GLU A 113 2.18 -8.15 -6.34
C GLU A 113 3.70 -8.28 -6.41
N ALA A 114 4.39 -7.28 -6.97
CA ALA A 114 5.86 -7.25 -7.00
C ALA A 114 6.46 -7.26 -5.58
N LEU A 115 5.75 -6.64 -4.62
CA LEU A 115 6.11 -6.59 -3.22
C LEU A 115 5.76 -7.85 -2.42
N LYS A 116 4.98 -8.78 -2.99
CA LYS A 116 4.44 -9.94 -2.25
C LYS A 116 3.76 -9.53 -0.94
N ILE A 117 2.97 -8.45 -0.97
CA ILE A 117 2.16 -7.99 0.16
C ILE A 117 0.71 -7.89 -0.26
N ASN A 118 -0.22 -8.17 0.66
CA ASN A 118 -1.63 -8.02 0.38
C ASN A 118 -1.98 -6.52 0.21
N PRO A 119 -2.54 -6.09 -0.93
CA PRO A 119 -2.92 -4.68 -1.15
C PRO A 119 -3.95 -4.16 -0.15
N GLU A 120 -4.78 -5.03 0.44
CA GLU A 120 -5.72 -4.64 1.50
C GLU A 120 -5.02 -4.08 2.74
N VAL A 121 -3.79 -4.51 3.03
CA VAL A 121 -3.02 -4.04 4.18
C VAL A 121 -2.60 -2.59 3.96
N ILE A 122 -2.17 -2.27 2.73
CA ILE A 122 -1.85 -0.89 2.31
C ILE A 122 -3.11 -0.02 2.34
N ARG A 123 -4.24 -0.52 1.79
CA ARG A 123 -5.53 0.20 1.82
C ARG A 123 -5.99 0.47 3.25
N LYS A 124 -5.81 -0.49 4.16
CA LYS A 124 -6.20 -0.34 5.57
C LYS A 124 -5.29 0.65 6.29
N TYR A 125 -3.97 0.61 6.06
CA TYR A 125 -3.05 1.62 6.60
C TYR A 125 -3.38 3.03 6.10
N ALA A 126 -3.71 3.15 4.82
CA ALA A 126 -4.09 4.42 4.19
C ALA A 126 -5.51 4.91 4.54
N GLU A 127 -6.22 4.19 5.41
CA GLU A 127 -7.62 4.44 5.79
C GLU A 127 -8.61 4.41 4.60
N CYS A 128 -8.23 3.81 3.47
CA CYS A 128 -9.05 3.73 2.26
C CYS A 128 -10.02 2.54 2.23
N HIS A 129 -9.93 1.61 3.20
CA HIS A 129 -10.72 0.38 3.23
C HIS A 129 -12.24 0.60 3.36
N ALA A 130 -12.67 1.68 4.02
CA ALA A 130 -14.09 1.89 4.32
C ALA A 130 -14.94 2.33 3.12
N ILE A 131 -14.33 2.98 2.12
CA ILE A 131 -15.04 3.55 0.97
C ILE A 131 -14.29 3.15 -0.27
N THR A 132 -14.65 2.04 -0.91
CA THR A 132 -14.09 1.53 -2.18
C THR A 132 -15.19 1.47 -3.24
N PRO A 133 -15.43 2.57 -3.97
CA PRO A 133 -16.37 2.57 -5.07
C PRO A 133 -15.94 1.58 -6.15
N ASP A 134 -16.86 0.69 -6.54
CA ASP A 134 -16.66 -0.25 -7.64
C ASP A 134 -16.98 0.42 -8.99
N PHE A 135 -16.03 1.22 -9.48
CA PHE A 135 -16.15 1.81 -10.81
C PHE A 135 -15.80 0.79 -11.89
N LYS A 136 -16.73 0.58 -12.83
CA LYS A 136 -16.51 -0.27 -14.01
C LYS A 136 -15.81 0.52 -15.11
N GLY A 137 -14.76 -0.06 -15.69
CA GLY A 137 -14.03 0.52 -16.83
C GLY A 137 -12.60 0.01 -16.90
N THR A 138 -11.92 0.34 -18.00
CA THR A 138 -10.48 0.12 -18.14
C THR A 138 -9.82 1.49 -18.06
N ALA A 139 -8.96 1.68 -17.06
CA ALA A 139 -8.21 2.93 -16.94
C ALA A 139 -7.30 3.15 -18.15
N ASP A 140 -7.06 4.41 -18.49
CA ASP A 140 -6.04 4.79 -19.48
C ASP A 140 -4.66 4.32 -18.99
N ASN A 141 -3.94 3.59 -19.84
CA ASN A 141 -2.60 3.07 -19.57
C ASN A 141 -1.64 4.17 -19.11
N LYS A 142 -1.79 5.41 -19.58
CA LYS A 142 -0.95 6.54 -19.14
C LYS A 142 -1.09 6.84 -17.65
N PHE A 143 -2.30 6.70 -17.09
CA PHE A 143 -2.49 6.87 -15.65
C PHE A 143 -1.93 5.68 -14.89
N ILE A 144 -2.11 4.46 -15.40
CA ILE A 144 -1.56 3.25 -14.77
C ILE A 144 -0.04 3.34 -14.70
N GLU A 145 0.63 3.66 -15.80
CA GLU A 145 2.10 3.82 -15.85
C GLU A 145 2.56 4.89 -14.86
N LYS A 146 1.94 6.07 -14.88
CA LYS A 146 2.27 7.17 -13.98
C LYS A 146 2.14 6.78 -12.50
N TYR A 147 1.02 6.19 -12.10
CA TYR A 147 0.81 5.81 -10.70
C TYR A 147 1.67 4.61 -10.30
N THR A 148 1.94 3.68 -11.22
CA THR A 148 2.86 2.57 -10.98
C THR A 148 4.27 3.09 -10.72
N GLU A 149 4.75 4.05 -11.50
CA GLU A 149 6.05 4.69 -11.28
C GLU A 149 6.11 5.36 -9.90
N ILE A 150 5.13 6.22 -9.60
CA ILE A 150 5.05 6.93 -8.30
C ILE A 150 5.05 5.96 -7.13
N PHE A 151 4.26 4.88 -7.20
CA PHE A 151 4.16 3.89 -6.13
C PHE A 151 5.40 3.00 -6.02
N THR A 152 6.05 2.70 -7.14
CA THR A 152 7.32 1.97 -7.17
C THR A 152 8.43 2.79 -6.50
N THR A 153 8.52 4.10 -6.80
CA THR A 153 9.45 5.01 -6.12
C THR A 153 9.14 5.14 -4.63
N ALA A 154 7.87 5.30 -4.27
CA ALA A 154 7.46 5.38 -2.86
C ALA A 154 7.76 4.07 -2.10
N ALA A 155 7.63 2.93 -2.76
CA ALA A 155 7.99 1.62 -2.19
C ALA A 155 9.50 1.36 -2.12
N GLN A 156 10.33 2.30 -2.59
CA GLN A 156 11.79 2.18 -2.67
C GLN A 156 12.26 0.95 -3.46
N LEU A 157 11.57 0.66 -4.56
CA LEU A 157 11.90 -0.45 -5.48
C LEU A 157 12.85 -0.06 -6.62
N VAL A 158 13.13 1.24 -6.76
CA VAL A 158 13.98 1.85 -7.81
C VAL A 158 15.01 2.74 -7.14
#